data_AF-A0A6P2AVX5-F1
#
_entry.id   AF-A0A6P2AVX5-F1
#
_cell.length_a   1.000
_cell.length_b   1.000
_cell.length_c   1.000
_cell.angle_alpha   90.00
_cell.angle_beta   90.00
_cell.angle_gamma   90.00
#
_symmetry.space_group_name_H-M   'P 1'
#
loop_
_entity.id
_entity.type
_entity.pdbx_description
1 polymer ?
#
loop_
_entity_poly.entity_id
_entity_poly.type
_entity_poly.pdbx_seq_one_letter_code
_entity_poly.pdbx_strand_id
1 'polypeptide(L)'
;MTEPRQRAIALQTALPHLNTAPKFLEDLKDWIQTETDPGVLSVAIRALAHYGKAEIETLNWFKTYAQYAQNPMIRALAVQELARGWRDAFNVYEILSKCAFADRFRRQTPDEINPRLCALTVMIEQYADVPQTWEFVGDRAENDNDPQVRAFAQAQLAQRS
;
A
#
# COMPACT_ATOMS: atom_id res chain seq x y z
N MET A 1 -25.63 1.47 -9.01
CA MET A 1 -24.47 1.70 -8.12
C MET A 1 -24.27 3.20 -8.01
N THR A 2 -24.06 3.71 -6.81
CA THR A 2 -23.82 5.15 -6.55
C THR A 2 -22.53 5.58 -7.24
N GLU A 3 -22.49 6.76 -7.86
CA GLU A 3 -21.30 7.23 -8.59
C GLU A 3 -20.07 7.35 -7.66
N PRO A 4 -18.83 7.12 -8.15
CA PRO A 4 -17.62 7.22 -7.32
C PRO A 4 -17.51 8.52 -6.53
N ARG A 5 -17.82 9.65 -7.17
CA ARG A 5 -17.81 10.97 -6.53
C ARG A 5 -18.75 11.04 -5.33
N GLN A 6 -19.96 10.49 -5.46
CA GLN A 6 -20.95 10.46 -4.38
C GLN A 6 -20.49 9.57 -3.23
N ARG A 7 -19.86 8.42 -3.51
CA ARG A 7 -19.27 7.55 -2.50
C ARG A 7 -18.12 8.24 -1.75
N ALA A 8 -17.24 8.94 -2.47
CA ALA A 8 -16.17 9.72 -1.86
C ALA A 8 -16.71 10.85 -0.96
N ILE A 9 -17.76 11.56 -1.38
CA ILE A 9 -18.41 12.60 -0.57
C ILE A 9 -19.05 12.01 0.70
N ALA A 10 -19.74 10.87 0.56
CA ALA A 10 -20.35 10.19 1.70
C ALA A 10 -19.28 9.78 2.73
N LEU A 11 -18.18 9.19 2.27
CA LEU A 11 -17.04 8.85 3.12
C LEU A 11 -16.44 10.10 3.78
N GLN A 12 -16.19 11.17 3.01
CA GLN A 12 -15.62 12.41 3.51
C GLN A 12 -16.48 13.05 4.61
N THR A 13 -17.81 12.97 4.46
CA THR A 13 -18.77 13.46 5.46
C THR A 13 -18.73 12.62 6.74
N ALA A 14 -18.46 11.32 6.62
CA ALA A 14 -18.39 10.42 7.77
C ALA A 14 -17.06 10.48 8.53
N LEU A 15 -15.96 10.92 7.89
CA LEU A 15 -14.61 10.95 8.49
C LEU A 15 -14.53 11.57 9.90
N PRO A 16 -15.17 12.72 10.20
CA PRO A 16 -15.08 13.33 11.53
C PRO A 16 -15.60 12.43 12.66
N HIS A 17 -16.48 11.47 12.35
CA HIS A 17 -17.09 10.57 13.31
C HIS A 17 -16.33 9.25 13.50
N LEU A 18 -15.32 8.98 12.67
CA LEU A 18 -14.55 7.73 12.70
C LEU A 18 -13.81 7.48 14.01
N ASN A 19 -13.21 8.53 14.58
CA ASN A 19 -12.45 8.45 15.83
C ASN A 19 -13.26 7.86 17.00
N THR A 20 -14.58 8.05 16.99
CA THR A 20 -15.46 7.69 18.12
C THR A 20 -16.32 6.46 17.84
N ALA A 21 -16.16 5.78 16.70
CA ALA A 21 -17.09 4.74 16.25
C ALA A 21 -16.35 3.48 15.73
N PRO A 22 -15.93 2.55 16.62
CA PRO A 22 -15.22 1.32 16.24
C PRO A 22 -15.99 0.46 15.21
N LYS A 23 -17.33 0.39 15.34
CA LYS A 23 -18.18 -0.32 14.37
C LYS A 23 -18.01 0.24 12.96
N PHE A 24 -17.83 1.55 12.80
CA PHE A 24 -17.67 2.15 11.48
C PHE A 24 -16.34 1.72 10.84
N LEU A 25 -15.25 1.60 11.61
CA LEU A 25 -13.98 1.10 11.08
C LEU A 25 -14.09 -0.34 10.57
N GLU A 26 -14.86 -1.19 11.26
CA GLU A 26 -15.18 -2.53 10.78
C GLU A 26 -16.02 -2.49 9.49
N ASP A 27 -17.10 -1.69 9.46
CA ASP A 27 -17.93 -1.52 8.26
C ASP A 27 -17.08 -0.99 7.07
N LEU A 28 -16.08 -0.13 7.34
CA LEU A 28 -15.17 0.42 6.34
C LEU A 28 -14.22 -0.65 5.78
N LYS A 29 -13.69 -1.54 6.63
CA LYS A 29 -12.85 -2.69 6.23
C LYS A 29 -13.60 -3.63 5.28
N ASP A 30 -14.86 -3.88 5.56
CA ASP A 30 -15.72 -4.71 4.70
C ASP A 30 -16.01 -4.01 3.36
N TRP A 31 -16.34 -2.73 3.41
CA TRP A 31 -16.66 -1.98 2.21
C TRP A 31 -15.47 -1.85 1.25
N ILE A 32 -14.26 -1.59 1.76
CA ILE A 32 -13.01 -1.51 0.96
C ILE A 32 -12.82 -2.74 0.06
N GLN A 33 -13.22 -3.94 0.51
CA GLN A 33 -13.05 -5.18 -0.25
C GLN A 33 -13.92 -5.24 -1.51
N THR A 34 -15.01 -4.48 -1.55
CA THR A 34 -15.97 -4.44 -2.66
C THR A 34 -15.83 -3.20 -3.52
N GLU A 35 -15.02 -2.23 -3.08
CA GLU A 35 -14.76 -1.00 -3.81
C GLU A 35 -13.70 -1.21 -4.90
N THR A 36 -13.93 -0.58 -6.06
CA THR A 36 -13.09 -0.69 -7.25
C THR A 36 -12.57 0.66 -7.73
N ASP A 37 -13.21 1.78 -7.33
CA ASP A 37 -12.76 3.10 -7.71
C ASP A 37 -11.46 3.47 -6.99
N PRO A 38 -10.36 3.75 -7.72
CA PRO A 38 -9.06 4.04 -7.10
C PRO A 38 -9.06 5.26 -6.18
N GLY A 39 -9.84 6.30 -6.52
CA GLY A 39 -9.94 7.52 -5.73
C GLY A 39 -10.66 7.26 -4.41
N VAL A 40 -11.77 6.53 -4.46
CA VAL A 40 -12.52 6.14 -3.26
C VAL A 40 -11.70 5.22 -2.36
N LEU A 41 -11.03 4.20 -2.92
CA LEU A 41 -10.12 3.32 -2.16
C LEU A 41 -9.01 4.10 -1.46
N SER A 42 -8.42 5.09 -2.14
CA SER A 42 -7.36 5.92 -1.56
C SER A 42 -7.85 6.66 -0.31
N VAL A 43 -9.04 7.28 -0.38
CA VAL A 43 -9.62 7.99 0.78
C VAL A 43 -9.97 7.01 1.90
N ALA A 44 -10.60 5.89 1.57
CA ALA A 44 -11.03 4.87 2.54
C ALA A 44 -9.87 4.27 3.32
N ILE A 45 -8.82 3.84 2.61
CA ILE A 45 -7.66 3.20 3.22
C ILE A 45 -6.86 4.20 4.06
N ARG A 46 -6.70 5.45 3.58
CA ARG A 46 -6.06 6.52 4.38
C ARG A 46 -6.85 6.85 5.65
N ALA A 47 -8.19 6.87 5.55
CA ALA A 47 -9.06 7.07 6.71
C ALA A 47 -8.89 5.94 7.71
N LEU A 48 -8.94 4.69 7.25
CA LEU A 48 -8.73 3.52 8.10
C LEU A 48 -7.38 3.59 8.84
N ALA A 49 -6.30 3.94 8.13
CA ALA A 49 -4.98 4.10 8.73
C ALA A 49 -4.91 5.22 9.77
N HIS A 50 -5.55 6.36 9.49
CA HIS A 50 -5.51 7.52 10.37
C HIS A 50 -6.33 7.29 11.65
N TYR A 51 -7.58 6.87 11.50
CA TYR A 51 -8.52 6.77 12.62
C TYR A 51 -8.37 5.46 13.40
N GLY A 52 -7.94 4.37 12.75
CA GLY A 52 -7.66 3.09 13.41
C GLY A 52 -6.23 2.91 13.88
N LYS A 53 -5.39 3.97 13.90
CA LYS A 53 -3.95 3.85 14.17
C LYS A 53 -3.62 3.16 15.51
N ALA A 54 -4.44 3.38 16.53
CA ALA A 54 -4.27 2.81 17.87
C ALA A 54 -4.81 1.38 18.01
N GLU A 55 -5.56 0.86 17.02
CA GLU A 55 -6.16 -0.47 17.06
C GLU A 55 -5.22 -1.51 16.44
N ILE A 56 -4.92 -2.56 17.20
CA ILE A 56 -4.08 -3.66 16.72
C ILE A 56 -4.74 -4.40 15.55
N GLU A 57 -6.07 -4.46 15.54
CA GLU A 57 -6.90 -5.04 14.49
C GLU A 57 -6.71 -4.29 13.16
N THR A 58 -6.56 -2.97 13.22
CA THR A 58 -6.32 -2.16 12.02
C THR A 58 -4.91 -2.41 11.47
N LEU A 59 -3.88 -2.46 12.32
CA LEU A 59 -2.54 -2.88 11.89
C LEU A 59 -2.57 -4.28 11.24
N ASN A 60 -3.25 -5.25 11.86
CA ASN A 60 -3.37 -6.61 11.33
C ASN A 60 -4.12 -6.66 10.00
N TRP A 61 -5.14 -5.81 9.81
CA TRP A 61 -5.80 -5.63 8.52
C TRP A 61 -4.78 -5.17 7.49
N PHE A 62 -4.01 -4.11 7.75
CA PHE A 62 -3.00 -3.62 6.81
C PHE A 62 -1.94 -4.67 6.46
N LYS A 63 -1.43 -5.42 7.44
CA LYS A 63 -0.48 -6.53 7.22
C LYS A 63 -1.05 -7.61 6.31
N THR A 64 -2.32 -7.95 6.50
CA THR A 64 -3.01 -8.98 5.71
C THR A 64 -3.25 -8.48 4.28
N TYR A 65 -3.78 -7.27 4.14
CA TYR A 65 -4.18 -6.73 2.85
C TYR A 65 -3.01 -6.29 1.98
N ALA A 66 -1.87 -5.90 2.56
CA ALA A 66 -0.63 -5.68 1.82
C ALA A 66 -0.14 -6.94 1.07
N GLN A 67 -0.41 -8.13 1.61
CA GLN A 67 0.08 -9.40 1.06
C GLN A 67 -0.98 -10.08 0.17
N TYR A 68 -2.23 -10.10 0.62
CA TYR A 68 -3.21 -11.04 0.10
C TYR A 68 -4.39 -10.38 -0.65
N ALA A 69 -4.59 -9.07 -0.54
CA ALA A 69 -5.74 -8.43 -1.20
C ALA A 69 -5.74 -8.71 -2.71
N GLN A 70 -6.90 -9.02 -3.29
CA GLN A 70 -6.98 -9.34 -4.72
C GLN A 70 -6.73 -8.12 -5.59
N ASN A 71 -7.30 -6.98 -5.20
CA ASN A 71 -7.08 -5.72 -5.87
C ASN A 71 -5.64 -5.22 -5.61
N PRO A 72 -4.79 -5.04 -6.64
CA PRO A 72 -3.43 -4.54 -6.47
C PRO A 72 -3.37 -3.13 -5.91
N MET A 73 -4.37 -2.28 -6.18
CA MET A 73 -4.47 -0.95 -5.58
C MET A 73 -4.57 -1.03 -4.05
N ILE A 74 -5.35 -1.98 -3.53
CA ILE A 74 -5.46 -2.20 -2.08
C ILE A 74 -4.13 -2.68 -1.51
N ARG A 75 -3.43 -3.61 -2.19
CA ARG A 75 -2.10 -4.06 -1.74
C ARG A 75 -1.10 -2.90 -1.68
N ALA A 76 -1.03 -2.09 -2.73
CA ALA A 76 -0.12 -0.95 -2.80
C ALA A 76 -0.42 0.11 -1.73
N LEU A 77 -1.70 0.50 -1.56
CA LEU A 77 -2.09 1.45 -0.53
C LEU A 77 -1.82 0.89 0.88
N ALA A 78 -2.05 -0.41 1.11
CA ALA A 78 -1.76 -1.03 2.38
C ALA A 78 -0.25 -1.05 2.70
N VAL A 79 0.60 -1.34 1.72
CA VAL A 79 2.07 -1.23 1.80
C VAL A 79 2.49 0.19 2.19
N GLN A 80 1.94 1.19 1.51
CA GLN A 80 2.26 2.60 1.78
C GLN A 80 1.86 3.01 3.20
N GLU A 81 0.64 2.68 3.63
CA GLU A 81 0.15 3.04 4.97
C GLU A 81 0.86 2.24 6.08
N LEU A 82 1.26 0.99 5.84
CA LEU A 82 2.08 0.22 6.79
C LEU A 82 3.38 0.96 7.12
N ALA A 83 4.11 1.39 6.10
CA ALA A 83 5.36 2.10 6.31
C ALA A 83 5.15 3.47 6.94
N ARG A 84 4.12 4.22 6.52
CA ARG A 84 3.83 5.54 7.09
C ARG A 84 3.37 5.49 8.55
N GLY A 85 2.51 4.53 8.88
CA GLY A 85 1.81 4.46 10.15
C GLY A 85 2.51 3.62 11.20
N TRP A 86 3.24 2.59 10.78
CA TRP A 86 3.73 1.50 11.63
C TRP A 86 5.13 1.02 11.25
N ARG A 87 5.98 1.92 10.71
CA ARG A 87 7.36 1.62 10.31
C ARG A 87 8.13 0.70 11.27
N ASP A 88 8.02 0.98 12.57
CA ASP A 88 8.76 0.30 13.65
C ASP A 88 8.01 -0.88 14.25
N ALA A 89 6.81 -1.18 13.76
CA ALA A 89 6.08 -2.37 14.18
C ALA A 89 6.79 -3.62 13.65
N PHE A 90 6.73 -4.68 14.46
CA PHE A 90 7.27 -5.98 14.09
C PHE A 90 6.83 -6.38 12.69
N ASN A 91 7.75 -6.91 11.88
CA ASN A 91 7.58 -7.47 10.52
C ASN A 91 7.15 -6.54 9.37
N VAL A 92 7.06 -5.22 9.56
CA VAL A 92 6.70 -4.32 8.45
C VAL A 92 7.71 -4.39 7.30
N TYR A 93 9.01 -4.26 7.58
CA TYR A 93 10.04 -4.38 6.54
C TYR A 93 9.99 -5.71 5.78
N GLU A 94 9.70 -6.83 6.48
CA GLU A 94 9.56 -8.15 5.87
C GLU A 94 8.37 -8.21 4.90
N ILE A 95 7.23 -7.61 5.27
CA ILE A 95 6.05 -7.52 4.42
C ILE A 95 6.35 -6.67 3.17
N LEU A 96 7.01 -5.52 3.34
CA LEU A 96 7.43 -4.67 2.21
C LEU A 96 8.39 -5.43 1.28
N SER A 97 9.37 -6.13 1.83
CA SER A 97 10.34 -6.93 1.07
C SER A 97 9.66 -8.05 0.27
N LYS A 98 8.73 -8.78 0.90
CA LYS A 98 7.92 -9.81 0.22
C LYS A 98 7.08 -9.21 -0.90
N CYS A 99 6.48 -8.04 -0.68
CA CYS A 99 5.73 -7.33 -1.71
C CYS A 99 6.64 -6.94 -2.87
N ALA A 100 7.76 -6.25 -2.60
CA ALA A 100 8.74 -5.86 -3.61
C ALA A 100 9.23 -7.06 -4.45
N PHE A 101 9.52 -8.19 -3.81
CA PHE A 101 10.10 -9.36 -4.47
C PHE A 101 9.07 -10.26 -5.20
N ALA A 102 7.94 -10.56 -4.56
CA ALA A 102 7.04 -11.64 -4.97
C ALA A 102 5.58 -11.24 -5.23
N ASP A 103 5.23 -9.94 -5.24
CA ASP A 103 3.85 -9.56 -5.54
C ASP A 103 3.43 -10.01 -6.94
N ARG A 104 2.23 -10.59 -7.01
CA ARG A 104 1.66 -11.24 -8.20
C ARG A 104 1.14 -10.28 -9.28
N PHE A 105 1.29 -8.96 -9.11
CA PHE A 105 0.77 -7.97 -10.03
C PHE A 105 1.33 -8.13 -11.46
N ARG A 106 0.42 -8.04 -12.44
CA ARG A 106 0.72 -8.02 -13.87
C ARG A 106 0.05 -6.82 -14.52
N ARG A 107 0.87 -5.87 -14.96
CA ARG A 107 0.44 -4.65 -15.62
C ARG A 107 -0.31 -4.94 -16.91
N GLN A 108 -1.47 -4.30 -17.07
CA GLN A 108 -2.27 -4.22 -18.29
C GLN A 108 -2.15 -2.84 -18.92
N THR A 109 -2.10 -1.78 -18.11
CA THR A 109 -1.95 -0.41 -18.61
C THR A 109 -0.82 0.36 -17.90
N PRO A 110 -0.21 1.38 -18.54
CA PRO A 110 0.92 2.10 -17.97
C PRO A 110 0.63 2.82 -16.65
N ASP A 111 -0.62 3.23 -16.42
CA ASP A 111 -1.10 4.02 -15.29
C ASP A 111 -1.46 3.19 -14.05
N GLU A 112 -1.53 1.86 -14.17
CA GLU A 112 -1.82 1.01 -13.02
C GLU A 112 -0.75 1.09 -11.94
N ILE A 113 -1.21 1.12 -10.69
CA ILE A 113 -0.33 1.13 -9.53
C ILE A 113 0.20 -0.28 -9.30
N ASN A 114 1.52 -0.42 -9.42
CA ASN A 114 2.24 -1.67 -9.19
C ASN A 114 2.67 -1.76 -7.72
N PRO A 115 2.19 -2.77 -6.94
CA PRO A 115 2.58 -2.94 -5.54
C PRO A 115 4.09 -3.13 -5.34
N ARG A 116 4.80 -3.79 -6.28
CA ARG A 116 6.26 -3.97 -6.21
C ARG A 116 7.00 -2.65 -6.31
N LEU A 117 6.57 -1.80 -7.25
CA LEU A 117 7.11 -0.45 -7.41
C LEU A 117 6.87 0.40 -6.14
N CYS A 118 5.64 0.33 -5.59
CA CYS A 118 5.28 1.02 -4.36
C CYS A 118 6.15 0.56 -3.18
N ALA A 119 6.29 -0.75 -2.99
CA ALA A 119 7.12 -1.32 -1.93
C ALA A 119 8.59 -0.91 -2.07
N LEU A 120 9.17 -0.99 -3.28
CA LEU A 120 10.54 -0.53 -3.51
C LEU A 120 10.72 0.96 -3.20
N THR A 121 9.79 1.79 -3.64
CA THR A 121 9.83 3.25 -3.39
C THR A 121 9.86 3.50 -1.88
N VAL A 122 8.92 2.90 -1.14
CA VAL A 122 8.83 3.03 0.31
C VAL A 122 10.08 2.48 1.02
N MET A 123 10.61 1.34 0.57
CA MET A 123 11.83 0.75 1.13
C MET A 123 13.04 1.65 0.94
N ILE A 124 13.20 2.27 -0.24
CA ILE A 124 14.28 3.23 -0.50
C ILE A 124 14.10 4.50 0.35
N GLU A 125 12.89 5.04 0.43
CA GLU A 125 12.64 6.29 1.16
C GLU A 125 12.82 6.14 2.67
N GLN A 126 12.41 5.00 3.22
CA GLN A 126 12.33 4.83 4.67
C GLN A 126 13.38 3.87 5.21
N TYR A 127 13.82 2.87 4.46
CA TYR A 127 14.71 1.80 4.94
C TYR A 127 16.02 1.75 4.13
N ALA A 128 16.49 2.88 3.61
CA ALA A 128 17.76 2.97 2.87
C ALA A 128 19.00 2.58 3.70
N ASP A 129 18.92 2.68 5.01
CA ASP A 129 19.94 2.29 5.98
C ASP A 129 20.04 0.77 6.16
N VAL A 130 19.00 0.02 5.77
CA VAL A 130 19.00 -1.44 5.75
C VAL A 130 19.72 -1.91 4.48
N PRO A 131 20.89 -2.59 4.56
CA PRO A 131 21.65 -2.97 3.38
C PRO A 131 20.87 -3.82 2.37
N GLN A 132 20.02 -4.72 2.88
CA GLN A 132 19.18 -5.61 2.09
C GLN A 132 18.19 -4.85 1.20
N THR A 133 17.80 -3.63 1.55
CA THR A 133 16.93 -2.78 0.70
C THR A 133 17.55 -2.65 -0.68
N TRP A 134 18.85 -2.39 -0.74
CA TRP A 134 19.54 -2.16 -1.99
C TRP A 134 19.90 -3.43 -2.74
N GLU A 135 20.05 -4.57 -2.04
CA GLU A 135 20.12 -5.88 -2.68
C GLU A 135 18.82 -6.17 -3.45
N PHE A 136 17.66 -5.88 -2.83
CA PHE A 136 16.37 -5.98 -3.52
C PHE A 136 16.27 -5.02 -4.70
N VAL A 137 16.73 -3.77 -4.58
CA VAL A 137 16.73 -2.81 -5.71
C VAL A 137 17.59 -3.34 -6.87
N GLY A 138 18.79 -3.86 -6.59
CA GLY A 138 19.66 -4.49 -7.59
C GLY A 138 18.98 -5.65 -8.32
N ASP A 139 18.43 -6.60 -7.57
CA ASP A 139 17.71 -7.74 -8.13
C ASP A 139 16.51 -7.31 -8.98
N ARG A 140 15.74 -6.31 -8.54
CA ARG A 140 14.60 -5.79 -9.30
C ARG A 140 15.03 -5.05 -10.56
N ALA A 141 16.16 -4.35 -10.55
CA ALA A 141 16.71 -3.67 -11.73
C ALA A 141 17.03 -4.66 -12.88
N GLU A 142 17.47 -5.87 -12.53
CA GLU A 142 17.87 -6.90 -13.50
C GLU A 142 16.72 -7.86 -13.84
N ASN A 143 15.96 -8.30 -12.84
CA ASN A 143 15.12 -9.49 -12.92
C ASN A 143 13.61 -9.22 -12.80
N ASP A 144 13.17 -7.98 -12.51
CA ASP A 144 11.73 -7.73 -12.39
C ASP A 144 11.01 -7.91 -13.73
N ASN A 145 9.87 -8.61 -13.77
CA ASN A 145 9.10 -8.82 -15.00
C ASN A 145 8.44 -7.53 -15.53
N ASP A 146 8.20 -6.53 -14.69
CA ASP A 146 7.58 -5.26 -15.06
C ASP A 146 8.67 -4.24 -15.49
N PRO A 147 8.62 -3.72 -16.72
CA PRO A 147 9.64 -2.80 -17.23
C PRO A 147 9.70 -1.48 -16.47
N GLN A 148 8.59 -1.00 -15.89
CA GLN A 148 8.61 0.23 -15.09
C GLN A 148 9.32 0.00 -13.74
N VAL A 149 9.15 -1.19 -13.15
CA VAL A 149 9.89 -1.55 -11.92
C VAL A 149 11.38 -1.62 -12.20
N ARG A 150 11.80 -2.28 -13.29
CA ARG A 150 13.21 -2.33 -13.70
C ARG A 150 13.79 -0.93 -13.92
N ALA A 151 13.11 -0.11 -14.72
CA ALA A 151 13.57 1.24 -15.05
C ALA A 151 13.69 2.13 -13.80
N PHE A 152 12.71 2.06 -12.90
CA PHE A 152 12.78 2.76 -11.62
C PHE A 152 13.98 2.31 -10.80
N ALA A 153 14.16 1.00 -10.59
CA ALA A 153 15.25 0.47 -9.80
C ALA A 153 16.64 0.83 -10.37
N GLN A 154 16.82 0.75 -11.70
CA GLN A 154 18.03 1.18 -12.39
C GLN A 154 18.32 2.67 -12.15
N ALA A 155 17.30 3.53 -12.25
CA ALA A 155 17.46 4.95 -12.00
C ALA A 155 17.88 5.24 -10.55
N GLN A 156 17.34 4.51 -9.57
CA GLN A 156 17.70 4.68 -8.16
C GLN A 156 19.14 4.23 -7.87
N LEU A 157 19.62 3.15 -8.50
CA LEU A 157 21.02 2.72 -8.37
C LEU A 157 21.99 3.73 -8.98
N ALA A 158 21.63 4.33 -10.12
CA ALA A 158 22.44 5.36 -10.77
C ALA A 158 22.53 6.64 -9.91
N GLN A 159 21.46 7.01 -9.21
CA GLN A 159 21.44 8.18 -8.31
C GLN A 159 22.20 7.96 -7.01
N ARG A 160 22.39 6.69 -6.60
CA ARG A 160 23.14 6.32 -5.40
C ARG A 160 24.66 6.32 -5.62
N SER A 161 25.10 6.15 -6.87
CA SER A 161 26.50 6.01 -7.28
C SER A 161 27.27 7.32 -7.13
#